data_AF-A0A8T5MRQ0-F1
#
_entry.id   AF-A0A8T5MRQ0-F1
#
_cell.length_a   1.000
_cell.length_b   1.000
_cell.length_c   1.000
_cell.angle_alpha   90.00
_cell.angle_beta   90.00
_cell.angle_gamma   90.00
#
_symmetry.space_group_name_H-M   'P 1'
#
loop_
_entity.id
_entity.type
_entity.pdbx_description
1 polymer ?
#
loop_
_entity_poly.entity_id
_entity_poly.type
_entity_poly.pdbx_seq_one_letter_code
_entity_poly.pdbx_strand_id
1 'polypeptide(L)' 'MATTIQVRGTTKDVLDAIKNEKKLRSYDEVIQTLIKESKKLRQSDFGSLPKLRSFVREEIDRFD' A
#
# COMPACT_ATOMS: atom_id res chain seq x y z
N MET A 1 -7.72 16.34 15.14
CA MET A 1 -8.84 15.75 15.91
C MET A 1 -8.59 14.26 16.00
N ALA A 2 -8.68 13.66 17.19
CA ALA A 2 -8.40 12.24 17.37
C ALA A 2 -9.72 11.45 17.49
N THR A 3 -9.78 10.30 16.86
CA THR A 3 -10.93 9.38 16.91
C THR A 3 -10.50 8.11 17.64
N THR A 4 -11.37 7.61 18.52
CA THR A 4 -11.09 6.36 19.24
C THR A 4 -11.52 5.17 18.40
N ILE A 5 -10.62 4.21 18.19
CA ILE A 5 -10.88 2.96 17.48
C ILE A 5 -10.72 1.82 18.49
N GLN A 6 -11.77 1.00 18.63
CA GLN A 6 -11.72 -0.19 19.48
C GLN A 6 -11.13 -1.35 18.68
N VAL A 7 -10.13 -2.02 19.25
CA VAL A 7 -9.47 -3.19 18.65
C VAL A 7 -9.31 -4.28 19.70
N ARG A 8 -9.11 -5.52 19.24
CA ARG A 8 -8.77 -6.63 20.14
C ARG A 8 -7.39 -6.41 20.75
N GLY A 9 -7.16 -6.93 21.96
CA GLY A 9 -5.86 -6.85 22.63
C GLY A 9 -4.72 -7.41 21.77
N THR A 10 -4.93 -8.57 21.16
CA THR A 10 -3.96 -9.20 20.26
C THR A 10 -3.58 -8.31 19.07
N THR A 11 -4.53 -7.52 18.54
CA THR A 11 -4.25 -6.58 17.45
C THR A 11 -3.40 -5.41 17.94
N LYS A 12 -3.65 -4.93 19.16
CA LYS A 12 -2.82 -3.89 19.78
C LYS A 12 -1.38 -4.37 19.96
N ASP A 13 -1.19 -5.60 20.45
CA ASP A 13 0.15 -6.17 20.67
C ASP A 13 0.98 -6.20 19.38
N VAL A 14 0.34 -6.58 18.26
CA VAL A 14 0.97 -6.56 16.93
C VAL A 14 1.30 -5.12 16.49
N LEU A 15 0.39 -4.17 16.72
CA LEU A 15 0.65 -2.76 16.40
C LEU A 15 1.81 -2.18 17.23
N ASP A 16 1.94 -2.58 18.49
CA ASP A 16 3.06 -2.20 19.36
C ASP A 16 4.39 -2.78 18.87
N ALA A 17 4.42 -4.05 18.47
CA ALA A 17 5.60 -4.66 17.87
C ALA A 17 6.05 -3.89 16.61
N ILE A 18 5.13 -3.64 15.67
CA ILE A 18 5.42 -2.91 14.43
C ILE A 18 5.88 -1.47 14.71
N LYS A 19 5.27 -0.81 15.70
CA LYS A 19 5.66 0.54 16.13
C LYS A 19 7.12 0.57 16.59
N ASN A 20 7.52 -0.41 17.39
CA ASN A 20 8.89 -0.52 17.91
C ASN A 20 9.90 -0.89 16.82
N GLU A 21 9.58 -1.87 15.97
CA GLU A 21 10.43 -2.30 14.86
C GLU A 21 10.71 -1.17 13.87
N LYS A 22 9.67 -0.42 13.48
CA LYS A 22 9.78 0.69 12.54
C LYS A 22 10.13 2.03 13.21
N LYS A 23 10.32 2.05 14.54
CA LYS A 23 10.60 3.24 15.37
C LYS A 23 9.62 4.40 15.12
N LEU A 24 8.33 4.08 14.99
CA LEU A 24 7.26 5.04 14.71
C LEU A 24 6.71 5.65 16.01
N ARG A 25 6.19 6.88 15.92
CA ARG A 25 5.83 7.68 17.09
C ARG A 25 4.41 7.40 17.57
N SER A 26 3.50 7.05 16.66
CA SER A 26 2.08 6.84 16.97
C SER A 26 1.49 5.64 16.24
N TYR A 27 0.35 5.12 16.73
CA TYR A 27 -0.41 4.10 16.00
C TYR A 27 -0.98 4.63 14.69
N ASP A 28 -1.24 5.93 14.59
CA ASP A 28 -1.69 6.55 13.34
C ASP A 28 -0.59 6.45 12.26
N GLU A 29 0.67 6.75 12.61
CA GLU A 29 1.80 6.57 11.70
C GLU A 29 1.99 5.10 11.28
N VAL A 30 1.80 4.17 12.22
CA VAL A 30 1.85 2.72 11.94
C VAL A 30 0.77 2.34 10.92
N ILE A 31 -0.48 2.73 11.17
CA ILE A 31 -1.62 2.41 10.30
C ILE A 31 -1.43 3.03 8.92
N GLN A 32 -1.02 4.30 8.83
CA GLN A 32 -0.75 4.96 7.55
C GLN A 32 0.37 4.27 6.77
N THR A 33 1.42 3.82 7.45
CA THR A 33 2.53 3.08 6.83
C THR A 33 2.04 1.75 6.29
N LEU A 34 1.27 0.99 7.07
CA LEU A 34 0.69 -0.28 6.63
C LEU A 34 -0.26 -0.10 5.44
N ILE A 35 -1.10 0.94 5.44
CA ILE A 35 -1.99 1.26 4.32
C ILE A 35 -1.19 1.61 3.06
N LYS A 36 -0.11 2.39 3.20
CA LYS A 36 0.76 2.73 2.08
C LYS A 36 1.44 1.48 1.52
N GLU A 37 1.94 0.60 2.39
CA GLU A 37 2.56 -0.67 1.99
C GLU A 37 1.55 -1.59 1.30
N SER A 38 0.32 -1.69 1.81
CA SER A 38 -0.73 -2.52 1.22
C SER A 38 -1.26 -1.97 -0.11
N LYS A 39 -1.26 -0.64 -0.28
CA LYS A 39 -1.72 0.04 -1.51
C LYS A 39 -0.61 0.23 -2.54
N LYS A 40 0.66 0.10 -2.15
CA LYS A 40 1.77 0.12 -3.10
C LYS A 40 1.63 -1.14 -3.95
N LEU A 41 1.20 -0.95 -5.21
CA LEU A 41 1.22 -2.01 -6.21
C LEU A 41 2.56 -2.72 -6.11
N ARG A 42 2.54 -4.04 -5.94
CA ARG A 42 3.76 -4.83 -5.94
C ARG A 42 4.42 -4.54 -7.28
N GLN A 43 5.73 -4.24 -7.29
CA GLN A 43 6.49 -4.05 -8.53
C GLN A 43 6.29 -5.25 -9.49
N SER A 44 5.91 -6.42 -8.95
CA SER A 44 5.58 -7.63 -9.72
C SER A 44 4.28 -7.57 -10.52
N ASP A 45 3.31 -6.71 -10.19
CA ASP A 45 2.08 -6.58 -11.00
C ASP A 45 2.35 -5.78 -12.29
N PHE A 46 3.43 -5.00 -12.31
CA PHE A 46 4.01 -4.40 -13.52
C PHE A 46 4.95 -5.35 -14.27
N GLY A 47 5.16 -6.57 -13.75
CA GLY A 47 6.21 -7.50 -14.16
C GLY A 47 5.71 -8.79 -14.81
N SER A 48 4.40 -9.00 -15.01
CA SER A 48 3.91 -10.20 -15.70
C SER A 48 4.41 -10.28 -17.15
N LEU A 49 4.81 -9.15 -17.74
CA LEU A 49 5.42 -9.04 -19.07
C LEU A 49 6.53 -7.97 -19.07
N PRO A 50 7.76 -8.26 -18.59
CA PRO A 50 8.85 -7.28 -18.50
C PRO A 50 9.37 -6.83 -19.88
N LYS A 51 8.92 -7.48 -20.97
CA LYS A 51 9.24 -7.14 -22.36
C LYS A 51 8.09 -6.40 -23.07
N LEU A 52 6.96 -6.15 -22.40
CA LEU A 52 5.87 -5.41 -23.01
C LEU A 52 6.30 -3.96 -23.17
N ARG A 53 6.27 -3.45 -24.40
CA ARG A 53 6.51 -2.03 -24.66
C ARG A 53 5.41 -1.22 -23.98
N SER A 54 5.76 -0.07 -23.43
CA SER A 54 4.78 0.90 -22.93
C SER A 54 3.70 1.11 -23.98
N PHE A 55 2.44 1.14 -23.56
CA PHE A 55 1.34 1.43 -24.47
C PHE A 55 1.59 2.79 -25.14
N VAL A 56 1.64 2.79 -26.47
CA VAL A 56 1.63 4.00 -27.30
C VAL A 56 0.29 4.02 -27.98
N ARG A 57 -0.48 5.10 -27.77
CA ARG A 57 -1.75 5.30 -28.47
C ARG A 57 -1.45 5.46 -29.95
N GLU A 58 -1.89 4.52 -30.78
CA GLU A 58 -1.87 4.71 -32.23
C GLU A 58 -2.85 5.84 -32.58
N GLU A 59 -2.43 6.77 -33.44
CA GLU A 59 -3.24 7.94 -33.84
C GLU A 59 -4.49 7.56 -34.66
N ILE A 60 -4.55 6.33 -35.16
CA ILE A 60 -5.63 5.88 -36.05
C ILE A 60 -6.65 5.09 -35.22
N ASP A 61 -7.75 5.75 -34.91
CA ASP A 61 -8.97 5.07 -34.45
C ASP A 61 -9.52 4.29 -35.65
N ARG A 62 -9.29 2.97 -35.70
CA ARG A 62 -9.92 2.11 -36.72
C ARG A 62 -11.39 1.93 -36.37
N PHE A 63 -12.18 2.95 -36.68
CA PHE A 63 -13.60 2.79 -36.93
C PHE A 63 -13.76 2.53 -38.43
N ASP A 64 -13.77 1.26 -38.82
CA ASP A 64 -14.36 0.82 -40.08
C ASP A 64 -15.90 0.78 -39.93
#